data_AF-A0A101IIY1-F1
#
_entry.id   AF-A0A101IIY1-F1
#
_cell.length_a   1.000
_cell.length_b   1.000
_cell.length_c   1.000
_cell.angle_alpha   90.00
_cell.angle_beta   90.00
_cell.angle_gamma   90.00
#
_symmetry.space_group_name_H-M   'P 1'
#
loop_
_entity.id
_entity.type
_entity.pdbx_description
1 polymer ?
#
loop_
_entity_poly.entity_id
_entity_poly.type
_entity_poly.pdbx_seq_one_letter_code
_entity_poly.pdbx_strand_id
1 'polypeptide(L)'
;MAGPSPTLLPSSIFPRSLILMHKTDSARRKRLFIALASSLLLIVATVAVAGQEVILISSPGCTKCAAAGKVLDDVIDDYPEYKVREEIFYSDEGRRIIKEHNAKDMPSVVIGGSVIGYRDYEGDEKKLEGMIRAALEGGAAPPPAREEEQDIVSLDGVSVSSAVAILVAGLVAGFNPCLLAVLVFLASMTLSRSGRKRDLAVMVGFFSLGIFAMYYLFGLGLIRLFSIPSFEASFRLVLTLLLLVLGITQIEDARRLQRGGISLFKAEWALGYFKKSLEGHSIFSYFLIGALFSLVKAPCVGAVYIAIIGIIQSQGYASSGAVYLLLYNLGVVLPVLFLGMIIALGMSPDQVDKFRHDHRVAIRLVTGLTLTGLAPLIWWQIL
;
A
#
# COMPACT_ATOMS: atom_id res chain seq x y z
N MET A 1 -28.58 99.58 -42.68
CA MET A 1 -28.86 100.86 -41.99
C MET A 1 -29.63 100.55 -40.72
N ALA A 2 -29.16 101.13 -39.61
CA ALA A 2 -29.80 101.34 -38.30
C ALA A 2 -30.23 100.13 -37.43
N GLY A 3 -29.55 99.99 -36.26
CA GLY A 3 -30.11 99.39 -35.02
C GLY A 3 -31.10 100.35 -34.32
N PRO A 4 -31.49 100.21 -33.03
CA PRO A 4 -30.73 99.58 -31.92
C PRO A 4 -31.57 98.74 -30.89
N SER A 5 -30.86 98.17 -29.90
CA SER A 5 -31.31 97.60 -28.59
C SER A 5 -31.85 98.70 -27.63
N PRO A 6 -32.18 98.49 -26.31
CA PRO A 6 -32.26 97.29 -25.43
C PRO A 6 -33.50 97.25 -24.45
N THR A 7 -33.67 96.21 -23.59
CA THR A 7 -33.88 96.29 -22.10
C THR A 7 -34.40 94.98 -21.40
N LEU A 8 -33.62 94.56 -20.39
CA LEU A 8 -33.79 93.83 -19.10
C LEU A 8 -35.11 93.13 -18.63
N LEU A 9 -34.97 91.84 -18.19
CA LEU A 9 -35.47 91.08 -16.99
C LEU A 9 -36.97 91.14 -16.56
N PRO A 10 -37.56 90.21 -15.74
CA PRO A 10 -36.95 89.27 -14.77
C PRO A 10 -37.58 87.84 -14.70
N SER A 11 -37.11 87.12 -13.68
CA SER A 11 -37.26 85.73 -13.26
C SER A 11 -38.51 85.39 -12.42
N SER A 12 -38.75 84.07 -12.28
CA SER A 12 -39.43 83.34 -11.18
C SER A 12 -40.92 82.97 -11.31
N ILE A 13 -41.20 81.70 -11.62
CA ILE A 13 -42.44 80.98 -11.23
C ILE A 13 -42.11 79.48 -11.05
N PHE A 14 -42.35 78.91 -9.86
CA PHE A 14 -43.20 77.71 -9.59
C PHE A 14 -42.96 77.12 -8.17
N PRO A 15 -43.99 76.53 -7.53
CA PRO A 15 -44.15 76.48 -6.08
C PRO A 15 -43.73 75.14 -5.42
N ARG A 16 -43.48 75.25 -4.10
CA ARG A 16 -42.82 74.29 -3.20
C ARG A 16 -43.67 73.09 -2.74
N SER A 17 -44.89 72.90 -3.23
CA SER A 17 -45.90 72.01 -2.63
C SER A 17 -45.95 70.59 -3.20
N LEU A 18 -45.42 70.31 -4.40
CA LEU A 18 -45.48 68.97 -5.00
C LEU A 18 -44.38 67.99 -4.51
N ILE A 19 -43.36 68.49 -3.81
CA ILE A 19 -42.16 67.70 -3.47
C ILE A 19 -42.37 66.84 -2.20
N LEU A 20 -43.35 67.17 -1.35
CA LEU A 20 -43.52 66.49 -0.06
C LEU A 20 -44.31 65.17 -0.14
N MET A 21 -45.27 65.01 -1.06
CA MET A 21 -46.04 63.76 -1.17
C MET A 21 -45.29 62.64 -1.91
N HIS A 22 -44.36 62.98 -2.81
CA HIS A 22 -43.59 61.96 -3.55
C HIS A 22 -42.45 61.35 -2.70
N LYS A 23 -42.03 62.04 -1.63
CA LYS A 23 -40.91 61.64 -0.78
C LYS A 23 -41.31 60.60 0.29
N THR A 24 -42.55 60.66 0.77
CA THR A 24 -43.09 59.72 1.77
C THR A 24 -43.34 58.34 1.21
N ASP A 25 -43.79 58.23 -0.05
CA ASP A 25 -44.05 56.93 -0.68
C ASP A 25 -42.76 56.18 -1.09
N SER A 26 -41.73 56.91 -1.53
CA SER A 26 -40.39 56.34 -1.78
C SER A 26 -39.73 55.81 -0.50
N ALA A 27 -39.88 56.52 0.63
CA ALA A 27 -39.34 56.09 1.91
C ALA A 27 -40.03 54.82 2.44
N ARG A 28 -41.35 54.69 2.24
CA ARG A 28 -42.12 53.50 2.65
C ARG A 28 -41.76 52.28 1.79
N ARG A 29 -41.62 52.46 0.47
CA ARG A 29 -41.16 51.41 -0.45
C ARG A 29 -39.74 50.93 -0.14
N LYS A 30 -38.82 51.85 0.16
CA LYS A 30 -37.45 51.50 0.57
C LYS A 30 -37.42 50.71 1.88
N ARG A 31 -38.21 51.09 2.89
CA ARG A 31 -38.29 50.34 4.15
C ARG A 31 -38.89 48.94 3.97
N LEU A 32 -39.91 48.80 3.11
CA LEU A 32 -40.51 47.50 2.80
C LEU A 32 -39.55 46.60 2.03
N PHE A 33 -38.80 47.14 1.06
CA PHE A 33 -37.75 46.41 0.34
C PHE A 33 -36.59 46.01 1.25
N ILE A 34 -36.16 46.88 2.16
CA ILE A 34 -35.11 46.54 3.13
C ILE A 34 -35.61 45.47 4.10
N ALA A 35 -36.86 45.53 4.55
CA ALA A 35 -37.47 44.51 5.42
C ALA A 35 -37.64 43.16 4.70
N LEU A 36 -38.09 43.16 3.45
CA LEU A 36 -38.20 41.95 2.62
C LEU A 36 -36.83 41.38 2.27
N ALA A 37 -35.85 42.22 1.94
CA ALA A 37 -34.48 41.79 1.66
C ALA A 37 -33.79 41.24 2.91
N SER A 38 -34.01 41.84 4.09
CA SER A 38 -33.46 41.33 5.36
C SER A 38 -34.17 40.05 5.82
N SER A 39 -35.48 39.93 5.63
CA SER A 39 -36.21 38.69 5.88
C SER A 39 -35.80 37.58 4.90
N LEU A 40 -35.57 37.90 3.62
CA LEU A 40 -35.05 36.96 2.62
C LEU A 40 -33.60 36.58 2.92
N LEU A 41 -32.77 37.51 3.41
CA LEU A 41 -31.39 37.23 3.84
C LEU A 41 -31.36 36.35 5.09
N LEU A 42 -32.29 36.52 6.04
CA LEU A 42 -32.45 35.61 7.18
C LEU A 42 -32.93 34.22 6.74
N ILE A 43 -33.87 34.14 5.80
CA ILE A 43 -34.38 32.86 5.26
C ILE A 43 -33.29 32.13 4.45
N VAL A 44 -32.45 32.86 3.69
CA VAL A 44 -31.31 32.27 2.96
C VAL A 44 -30.19 31.86 3.93
N ALA A 45 -29.97 32.59 5.03
CA ALA A 45 -29.01 32.22 6.06
C ALA A 45 -29.39 30.95 6.82
N THR A 46 -30.68 30.62 6.93
CA THR A 46 -31.13 29.37 7.60
C THR A 46 -30.96 28.10 6.78
N VAL A 47 -30.63 28.17 5.47
CA VAL A 47 -30.57 26.99 4.59
C VAL A 47 -29.13 26.58 4.21
N ALA A 48 -28.11 27.30 4.68
CA ALA A 48 -26.72 26.84 4.56
C ALA A 48 -26.34 25.91 5.72
N VAL A 49 -27.07 24.80 5.87
CA VAL A 49 -26.56 23.65 6.64
C VAL A 49 -25.52 23.00 5.75
N ALA A 50 -24.23 23.24 6.05
CA ALA A 50 -23.17 22.42 5.53
C ALA A 50 -23.43 20.99 6.03
N GLY A 51 -23.82 20.08 5.13
CA GLY A 51 -23.94 18.66 5.47
C GLY A 51 -22.62 18.21 6.08
N GLN A 52 -22.68 17.61 7.27
CA GLN A 52 -21.47 17.11 7.91
C GLN A 52 -21.02 15.86 7.15
N GLU A 53 -19.76 15.85 6.71
CA GLU A 53 -19.22 14.71 5.97
C GLU A 53 -18.62 13.69 6.94
N VAL A 54 -18.92 12.42 6.70
CA VAL A 54 -18.24 11.28 7.34
C VAL A 54 -17.27 10.72 6.33
N ILE A 55 -15.98 10.70 6.69
CA ILE A 55 -14.93 10.26 5.78
C ILE A 55 -14.49 8.86 6.17
N LEU A 56 -14.65 7.91 5.26
CA LEU A 56 -14.07 6.57 5.40
C LEU A 56 -12.75 6.54 4.65
N ILE A 57 -11.65 6.41 5.39
CA ILE A 57 -10.32 6.20 4.80
C ILE A 57 -10.21 4.71 4.50
N SER A 58 -10.16 4.39 3.21
CA SER A 58 -10.22 3.03 2.67
C SER A 58 -9.07 2.76 1.71
N SER A 59 -8.76 1.48 1.52
CA SER A 59 -7.75 1.03 0.58
C SER A 59 -8.37 0.00 -0.35
N PRO A 60 -8.09 0.06 -1.66
CA PRO A 60 -8.49 -0.98 -2.58
C PRO A 60 -8.21 -2.39 -2.02
N GLY A 61 -9.19 -3.28 -2.14
CA GLY A 61 -9.12 -4.70 -1.76
C GLY A 61 -8.99 -5.00 -0.25
N CYS A 62 -9.11 -3.98 0.59
CA CYS A 62 -9.18 -4.13 2.04
C CYS A 62 -10.56 -4.65 2.46
N THR A 63 -10.66 -5.94 2.83
CA THR A 63 -11.91 -6.55 3.34
C THR A 63 -12.38 -5.95 4.64
N LYS A 64 -11.46 -5.56 5.53
CA LYS A 64 -11.77 -4.83 6.76
C LYS A 64 -12.44 -3.47 6.45
N CYS A 65 -11.99 -2.80 5.40
CA CYS A 65 -12.54 -1.54 4.94
C CYS A 65 -13.94 -1.72 4.34
N ALA A 66 -14.15 -2.80 3.58
CA ALA A 66 -15.47 -3.15 3.06
C ALA A 66 -16.47 -3.49 4.18
N ALA A 67 -16.04 -4.21 5.23
CA ALA A 67 -16.87 -4.49 6.40
C ALA A 67 -17.23 -3.20 7.15
N ALA A 68 -16.25 -2.32 7.40
CA ALA A 68 -16.48 -1.03 8.03
C ALA A 68 -17.39 -0.12 7.19
N GLY A 69 -17.21 -0.12 5.86
CA GLY A 69 -18.07 0.62 4.93
C GLY A 69 -19.52 0.16 4.99
N LYS A 70 -19.76 -1.16 5.07
CA LYS A 70 -21.12 -1.70 5.23
C LYS A 70 -21.79 -1.23 6.53
N VAL A 71 -21.08 -1.31 7.66
CA VAL A 71 -21.59 -0.80 8.95
C VAL A 71 -21.87 0.69 8.87
N LEU A 72 -21.01 1.45 8.20
CA LEU A 72 -21.18 2.89 8.05
C LEU A 72 -22.40 3.24 7.18
N ASP A 73 -22.62 2.52 6.07
CA ASP A 73 -23.81 2.69 5.23
C ASP A 73 -25.10 2.38 6.02
N ASP A 74 -25.11 1.28 6.78
CA ASP A 74 -26.25 0.87 7.61
C ASP A 74 -26.59 1.92 8.69
N VAL A 75 -25.60 2.60 9.28
CA VAL A 75 -25.82 3.64 10.30
C VAL A 75 -26.25 4.96 9.68
N ILE A 76 -25.65 5.36 8.56
CA ILE A 76 -25.90 6.68 7.96
C ILE A 76 -27.30 6.78 7.34
N ASP A 77 -27.93 5.65 7.00
CA ASP A 77 -29.36 5.62 6.64
C ASP A 77 -30.27 6.23 7.72
N ASP A 78 -29.88 6.18 9.00
CA ASP A 78 -30.60 6.80 10.11
C ASP A 78 -30.33 8.31 10.27
N TYR A 79 -29.29 8.86 9.64
CA TYR A 79 -28.82 10.25 9.79
C TYR A 79 -28.68 10.97 8.43
N PRO A 80 -29.79 11.40 7.80
CA PRO A 80 -29.81 11.92 6.42
C PRO A 80 -29.05 13.25 6.22
N GLU A 81 -28.69 13.94 7.30
CA GLU A 81 -27.87 15.15 7.29
C GLU A 81 -26.37 14.88 7.07
N TYR A 82 -25.92 13.62 7.23
CA TYR A 82 -24.55 13.20 7.00
C TYR A 82 -24.39 12.52 5.64
N LYS A 83 -23.24 12.74 5.01
CA LYS A 83 -22.88 12.06 3.75
C LYS A 83 -21.57 11.33 3.90
N VAL A 84 -21.57 10.05 3.53
CA VAL A 84 -20.35 9.24 3.48
C VAL A 84 -19.52 9.64 2.25
N ARG A 85 -18.25 9.94 2.50
CA ARG A 85 -17.22 10.12 1.48
C ARG A 85 -16.13 9.08 1.72
N GLU A 86 -15.98 8.14 0.80
CA GLU A 86 -14.85 7.23 0.83
C GLU A 86 -13.63 7.88 0.16
N GLU A 87 -12.51 7.93 0.88
CA GLU A 87 -11.24 8.46 0.37
C GLU A 87 -10.16 7.38 0.39
N ILE A 88 -9.48 7.23 -0.76
CA ILE A 88 -8.42 6.25 -0.90
C ILE A 88 -7.17 6.74 -0.19
N PHE A 89 -6.60 5.92 0.69
CA PHE A 89 -5.41 6.23 1.49
C PHE A 89 -4.24 6.83 0.68
N TYR A 90 -4.00 6.33 -0.54
CA TYR A 90 -2.89 6.77 -1.39
C TYR A 90 -3.18 8.01 -2.25
N SER A 91 -4.43 8.50 -2.27
CA SER A 91 -4.79 9.70 -3.01
C SER A 91 -4.15 10.93 -2.36
N ASP A 92 -3.99 12.01 -3.13
CA ASP A 92 -3.47 13.27 -2.57
C ASP A 92 -4.37 13.80 -1.45
N GLU A 93 -5.68 13.58 -1.58
CA GLU A 93 -6.71 13.99 -0.63
C GLU A 93 -6.71 13.09 0.62
N GLY A 94 -6.66 11.76 0.45
CA GLY A 94 -6.57 10.82 1.56
C GLY A 94 -5.34 11.08 2.43
N ARG A 95 -4.17 11.31 1.81
CA ARG A 95 -2.94 11.67 2.55
C ARG A 95 -3.06 12.98 3.33
N ARG A 96 -3.83 13.94 2.81
CA ARG A 96 -4.10 15.22 3.49
C ARG A 96 -4.95 14.98 4.74
N ILE A 97 -6.05 14.25 4.60
CA ILE A 97 -7.00 13.94 5.68
C ILE A 97 -6.33 13.11 6.77
N ILE A 98 -5.55 12.09 6.40
CA ILE A 98 -4.78 11.26 7.35
C ILE A 98 -3.86 12.12 8.21
N LYS A 99 -3.17 13.08 7.58
CA LYS A 99 -2.24 13.96 8.28
C LYS A 99 -2.96 14.99 9.16
N GLU A 100 -4.09 15.51 8.70
CA GLU A 100 -4.90 16.49 9.43
C GLU A 100 -5.55 15.89 10.68
N HIS A 101 -6.12 14.68 10.55
CA HIS A 101 -6.82 14.00 11.63
C HIS A 101 -5.94 13.03 12.41
N ASN A 102 -4.66 12.89 12.06
CA ASN A 102 -3.71 11.95 12.67
C ASN A 102 -4.24 10.50 12.70
N ALA A 103 -4.89 10.07 11.62
CA ALA A 103 -5.44 8.73 11.49
C ALA A 103 -4.31 7.70 11.32
N LYS A 104 -4.10 6.85 12.32
CA LYS A 104 -2.98 5.89 12.36
C LYS A 104 -3.33 4.49 11.87
N ASP A 105 -4.61 4.14 11.83
CA ASP A 105 -5.09 2.78 11.53
C ASP A 105 -5.86 2.71 10.21
N MET A 106 -6.03 1.49 9.67
CA MET A 106 -6.80 1.25 8.45
C MET A 106 -7.78 0.06 8.60
N PRO A 107 -9.07 0.22 8.23
CA PRO A 107 -9.75 1.47 7.88
C PRO A 107 -9.79 2.47 9.05
N SER A 108 -10.02 3.74 8.72
CA SER A 108 -10.32 4.79 9.70
C SER A 108 -11.59 5.54 9.30
N VAL A 109 -12.51 5.74 10.25
CA VAL A 109 -13.71 6.57 10.06
C VAL A 109 -13.48 7.91 10.75
N VAL A 110 -13.58 9.01 10.01
CA VAL A 110 -13.43 10.37 10.52
C VAL A 110 -14.78 11.05 10.53
N ILE A 111 -15.22 11.49 11.72
CA ILE A 111 -16.49 12.18 11.93
C ILE A 111 -16.19 13.49 12.66
N GLY A 112 -16.18 14.60 11.91
CA GLY A 112 -15.77 15.90 12.44
C GLY A 112 -14.33 15.85 12.98
N GLY A 113 -14.17 15.97 14.30
CA GLY A 113 -12.87 15.89 14.98
C GLY A 113 -12.51 14.50 15.52
N SER A 114 -13.42 13.53 15.46
CA SER A 114 -13.23 12.19 16.00
C SER A 114 -12.69 11.25 14.93
N VAL A 115 -11.73 10.40 15.30
CA VAL A 115 -11.20 9.33 14.44
C VAL A 115 -11.43 8.00 15.13
N ILE A 116 -12.06 7.08 14.41
CA ILE A 116 -12.29 5.69 14.84
C ILE A 116 -11.44 4.80 13.95
N GLY A 117 -10.38 4.23 14.51
CA GLY A 117 -9.46 3.32 13.83
C GLY A 117 -9.88 1.86 13.98
N TYR A 118 -9.35 0.98 13.11
CA TYR A 118 -9.58 -0.46 13.21
C TYR A 118 -9.26 -1.04 14.59
N ARG A 119 -8.25 -0.51 15.29
CA ARG A 119 -7.85 -1.00 16.61
C ARG A 119 -8.85 -0.68 17.71
N ASP A 120 -9.70 0.31 17.53
CA ASP A 120 -10.69 0.67 18.54
C ASP A 120 -11.79 -0.38 18.65
N TYR A 121 -12.12 -1.06 17.55
CA TYR A 121 -13.17 -2.08 17.51
C TYR A 121 -12.66 -3.49 17.19
N GLU A 122 -11.43 -3.64 16.69
CA GLU A 122 -10.75 -4.90 16.38
C GLU A 122 -11.54 -5.87 15.47
N GLY A 123 -12.49 -5.36 14.69
CA GLY A 123 -13.38 -6.16 13.84
C GLY A 123 -14.76 -6.46 14.46
N ASP A 124 -15.06 -5.97 15.66
CA ASP A 124 -16.42 -6.01 16.23
C ASP A 124 -17.31 -4.92 15.59
N GLU A 125 -18.16 -5.35 14.66
CA GLU A 125 -19.09 -4.48 13.92
C GLU A 125 -20.06 -3.73 14.85
N LYS A 126 -20.52 -4.35 15.94
CA LYS A 126 -21.46 -3.70 16.88
C LYS A 126 -20.77 -2.62 17.69
N LYS A 127 -19.51 -2.87 18.05
CA LYS A 127 -18.69 -1.87 18.74
C LYS A 127 -18.41 -0.67 17.83
N LEU A 128 -18.11 -0.93 16.55
CA LEU A 128 -17.97 0.13 15.54
C LEU A 128 -19.26 0.94 15.37
N GLU A 129 -20.41 0.27 15.25
CA GLU A 129 -21.73 0.92 15.14
C GLU A 129 -21.98 1.87 16.31
N GLY A 130 -21.76 1.41 17.55
CA GLY A 130 -21.94 2.23 18.75
C GLY A 130 -21.00 3.44 18.81
N MET A 131 -19.75 3.29 18.35
CA MET A 131 -18.80 4.39 18.29
C MET A 131 -19.18 5.43 17.23
N ILE A 132 -19.65 5.00 16.06
CA ILE A 132 -20.12 5.89 14.99
C ILE A 132 -21.34 6.68 15.48
N ARG A 133 -22.37 6.01 16.03
CA ARG A 133 -23.57 6.69 16.55
C ARG A 133 -23.23 7.70 17.64
N ALA A 134 -22.35 7.33 18.58
CA ALA A 134 -21.90 8.26 19.61
C ALA A 134 -21.23 9.52 19.02
N ALA A 135 -20.35 9.34 18.02
CA ALA A 135 -19.66 10.44 17.36
C ALA A 135 -20.62 11.35 16.54
N LEU A 136 -21.66 10.78 15.93
CA LEU A 136 -22.70 11.52 15.20
C LEU A 136 -23.61 12.34 16.11
N GLU A 137 -23.90 11.85 17.32
CA GLU A 137 -24.74 12.53 18.32
C GLU A 137 -24.00 13.64 19.11
N GLY A 138 -22.76 13.95 18.73
CA GLY A 138 -21.92 14.94 19.43
C GLY A 138 -21.35 14.42 20.76
N GLY A 139 -21.53 13.14 21.06
CA GLY A 139 -20.76 12.45 22.08
C GLY A 139 -19.35 12.30 21.56
N ALA A 140 -18.38 13.02 22.14
CA ALA A 140 -16.98 12.76 21.86
C ALA A 140 -16.75 11.25 22.02
N ALA A 141 -16.30 10.59 20.93
CA ALA A 141 -15.84 9.22 21.03
C ALA A 141 -14.91 9.15 22.25
N PRO A 142 -15.04 8.12 23.11
CA PRO A 142 -14.19 8.03 24.29
C PRO A 142 -12.74 8.24 23.85
N PRO A 143 -11.96 9.09 24.56
CA PRO A 143 -10.60 9.38 24.15
C PRO A 143 -9.87 8.06 23.90
N PRO A 144 -9.03 7.98 22.85
CA PRO A 144 -8.33 6.74 22.52
C PRO A 144 -7.74 6.19 23.80
N ALA A 145 -7.96 4.88 24.03
CA ALA A 145 -7.41 4.19 25.19
C ALA A 145 -5.95 4.61 25.31
N ARG A 146 -5.63 5.27 26.43
CA ARG A 146 -4.30 5.85 26.68
C ARG A 146 -3.26 4.80 26.34
N GLU A 147 -2.31 5.23 25.51
CA GLU A 147 -1.12 4.50 25.14
C GLU A 147 -0.49 3.90 26.41
N GLU A 148 -0.44 2.58 26.50
CA GLU A 148 0.69 1.94 27.17
C GLU A 148 1.86 2.07 26.18
N GLU A 149 2.49 3.25 26.21
CA GLU A 149 3.81 3.50 25.63
C GLU A 149 4.79 2.51 26.27
N GLN A 150 5.07 1.42 25.56
CA GLN A 150 6.38 0.79 25.67
C GLN A 150 7.33 1.53 24.73
N ASP A 151 7.89 2.61 25.28
CA ASP A 151 9.12 3.26 24.85
C ASP A 151 10.15 2.22 24.40
N ILE A 152 10.52 2.19 23.12
CA ILE A 152 11.92 2.06 22.68
C ILE A 152 12.11 2.81 21.33
N VAL A 153 12.64 4.03 21.45
CA VAL A 153 13.44 4.80 20.48
C VAL A 153 12.81 5.06 19.10
N SER A 154 12.17 6.21 18.99
CA SER A 154 11.76 6.85 17.73
C SER A 154 12.98 7.30 16.91
N LEU A 155 13.17 6.66 15.75
CA LEU A 155 13.80 7.29 14.58
C LEU A 155 12.70 7.38 13.51
N ASP A 156 12.29 8.62 13.21
CA ASP A 156 11.38 9.04 12.15
C ASP A 156 10.57 7.93 11.45
N GLY A 157 9.41 7.58 12.03
CA GLY A 157 8.37 6.81 11.32
C GLY A 157 8.65 5.32 11.08
N VAL A 158 9.64 4.73 11.76
CA VAL A 158 9.91 3.28 11.72
C VAL A 158 9.91 2.72 13.14
N SER A 159 8.92 1.89 13.46
CA SER A 159 8.91 1.16 14.74
C SER A 159 9.96 0.05 14.70
N VAL A 160 10.90 0.05 15.64
CA VAL A 160 12.04 -0.88 15.69
C VAL A 160 11.56 -2.34 15.72
N SER A 161 10.47 -2.63 16.43
CA SER A 161 9.88 -3.98 16.49
C SER A 161 9.35 -4.46 15.14
N SER A 162 8.71 -3.56 14.37
CA SER A 162 8.17 -3.85 13.05
C SER A 162 9.28 -4.02 12.01
N ALA A 163 10.31 -3.18 12.08
CA ALA A 163 11.49 -3.28 11.22
C ALA A 163 12.23 -4.60 11.40
N VAL A 164 12.43 -5.04 12.65
CA VAL A 164 13.06 -6.33 12.96
C VAL A 164 12.20 -7.49 12.47
N ALA A 165 10.89 -7.46 12.71
CA ALA A 165 9.98 -8.51 12.23
C ALA A 165 10.03 -8.66 10.69
N ILE A 166 10.06 -7.53 9.97
CA ILE A 166 10.11 -7.52 8.51
C ILE A 166 11.47 -8.00 7.98
N LEU A 167 12.56 -7.64 8.65
CA LEU A 167 13.90 -8.15 8.33
C LEU A 167 13.99 -9.67 8.57
N VAL A 168 13.44 -10.17 9.68
CA VAL A 168 13.38 -11.61 9.98
C VAL A 168 12.52 -12.35 8.96
N ALA A 169 11.36 -11.80 8.58
CA ALA A 169 10.52 -12.36 7.53
C ALA A 169 11.29 -12.45 6.19
N GLY A 170 12.03 -11.40 5.85
CA GLY A 170 12.94 -11.38 4.70
C GLY A 170 14.02 -12.45 4.79
N LEU A 171 14.64 -12.61 5.96
CA LEU A 171 15.66 -13.63 6.21
C LEU A 171 15.11 -15.05 5.99
N VAL A 172 13.94 -15.34 6.55
CA VAL A 172 13.25 -16.62 6.39
C VAL A 172 12.90 -16.86 4.91
N ALA A 173 12.42 -15.83 4.20
CA ALA A 173 12.14 -15.92 2.77
C ALA A 173 13.41 -16.11 1.92
N GLY A 174 14.53 -15.53 2.33
CA GLY A 174 15.86 -15.68 1.71
C GLY A 174 16.46 -17.08 1.89
N PHE A 175 16.14 -17.77 2.99
CA PHE A 175 16.46 -19.18 3.25
C PHE A 175 15.62 -20.14 2.39
N ASN A 176 15.63 -19.91 1.08
CA ASN A 176 14.89 -20.73 0.14
C ASN A 176 15.81 -21.74 -0.54
N PRO A 177 15.49 -23.05 -0.47
CA PRO A 177 16.37 -24.09 -1.00
C PRO A 177 16.65 -23.95 -2.50
N CYS A 178 15.73 -23.37 -3.27
CA CYS A 178 15.93 -23.10 -4.70
C CYS A 178 16.95 -21.98 -4.96
N LEU A 179 17.01 -20.98 -4.08
CA LEU A 179 17.98 -19.88 -4.23
C LEU A 179 19.39 -20.35 -3.85
N LEU A 180 19.53 -21.08 -2.74
CA LEU A 180 20.80 -21.66 -2.30
C LEU A 180 21.36 -22.63 -3.35
N ALA A 181 20.47 -23.44 -3.93
CA ALA A 181 20.77 -24.36 -5.04
C ALA A 181 21.43 -23.68 -6.25
N VAL A 182 20.88 -22.55 -6.69
CA VAL A 182 21.41 -21.81 -7.84
C VAL A 182 22.73 -21.14 -7.47
N LEU A 183 22.84 -20.58 -6.27
CA LEU A 183 24.08 -19.98 -5.77
C LEU A 183 25.24 -20.98 -5.77
N VAL A 184 25.02 -22.19 -5.23
CA VAL A 184 26.04 -23.26 -5.19
C VAL A 184 26.45 -23.70 -6.59
N PHE A 185 25.47 -23.82 -7.50
CA PHE A 185 25.75 -24.17 -8.89
C PHE A 185 26.60 -23.10 -9.59
N LEU A 186 26.22 -21.83 -9.48
CA LEU A 186 26.98 -20.70 -10.02
C LEU A 186 28.36 -20.61 -9.38
N ALA A 187 28.46 -20.80 -8.07
CA ALA A 187 29.72 -20.78 -7.35
C ALA A 187 30.68 -21.86 -7.84
N SER A 188 30.17 -23.09 -8.02
CA SER A 188 30.95 -24.21 -8.56
C SER A 188 31.44 -23.91 -9.97
N MET A 189 30.57 -23.42 -10.84
CA MET A 189 30.92 -23.07 -12.22
C MET A 189 31.95 -21.93 -12.30
N THR A 190 31.79 -20.88 -11.50
CA THR A 190 32.75 -19.76 -11.43
C THR A 190 34.10 -20.22 -10.89
N LEU A 191 34.10 -21.08 -9.86
CA LEU A 191 35.33 -21.61 -9.27
C LEU A 191 36.07 -22.55 -10.24
N SER A 192 35.36 -23.41 -10.96
CA SER A 192 35.95 -24.27 -12.00
C SER A 192 36.54 -23.49 -13.16
N ARG A 193 35.99 -22.31 -13.49
CA ARG A 193 36.43 -21.51 -14.64
C ARG A 193 37.58 -20.55 -14.32
N SER A 194 37.50 -19.84 -13.20
CA SER A 194 38.49 -18.82 -12.82
C SER A 194 39.52 -19.34 -11.82
N GLY A 195 39.13 -20.24 -10.91
CA GLY A 195 39.95 -20.67 -9.78
C GLY A 195 40.22 -19.59 -8.73
N ARG A 196 39.79 -18.33 -8.93
CA ARG A 196 40.06 -17.21 -8.03
C ARG A 196 38.87 -16.92 -7.11
N LYS A 197 39.14 -16.86 -5.81
CA LYS A 197 38.15 -16.45 -4.77
C LYS A 197 37.58 -15.05 -5.01
N ARG A 198 38.36 -14.15 -5.61
CA ARG A 198 37.91 -12.79 -5.97
C ARG A 198 36.76 -12.81 -6.98
N ASP A 199 36.82 -13.66 -7.99
CA ASP A 199 35.80 -13.71 -9.04
C ASP A 199 34.51 -14.32 -8.53
N LEU A 200 34.61 -15.22 -7.55
CA LEU A 200 33.46 -15.73 -6.81
C LEU A 200 32.79 -14.62 -5.98
N ALA A 201 33.57 -13.81 -5.25
CA ALA A 201 33.01 -12.69 -4.48
C ALA A 201 32.32 -11.65 -5.39
N VAL A 202 32.89 -11.37 -6.58
CA VAL A 202 32.26 -10.52 -7.60
C VAL A 202 30.96 -11.15 -8.09
N MET A 203 30.95 -12.45 -8.41
CA MET A 203 29.74 -13.16 -8.82
C MET A 203 28.63 -13.04 -7.77
N VAL A 204 28.95 -13.37 -6.51
CA VAL A 204 28.00 -13.32 -5.39
C VAL A 204 27.46 -11.90 -5.20
N GLY A 205 28.32 -10.89 -5.26
CA GLY A 205 27.93 -9.48 -5.11
C GLY A 205 26.97 -9.02 -6.21
N PHE A 206 27.31 -9.25 -7.49
CA PHE A 206 26.46 -8.83 -8.60
C PHE A 206 25.17 -9.65 -8.71
N PHE A 207 25.22 -10.95 -8.42
CA PHE A 207 24.03 -11.81 -8.34
C PHE A 207 23.06 -11.32 -7.26
N SER A 208 23.59 -11.02 -6.07
CA SER A 208 22.81 -10.48 -4.94
C SER A 208 22.23 -9.10 -5.27
N LEU A 209 23.00 -8.24 -5.93
CA LEU A 209 22.54 -6.92 -6.37
C LEU A 209 21.40 -7.04 -7.41
N GLY A 210 21.48 -8.01 -8.33
CA GLY A 210 20.41 -8.31 -9.27
C GLY A 210 19.12 -8.74 -8.58
N ILE A 211 19.24 -9.60 -7.58
CA ILE A 211 18.10 -10.04 -6.77
C ILE A 211 17.46 -8.85 -6.05
N PHE A 212 18.27 -8.08 -5.34
CA PHE A 212 17.84 -6.92 -4.57
C PHE A 212 17.13 -5.88 -5.46
N ALA A 213 17.77 -5.48 -6.56
CA ALA A 213 17.25 -4.45 -7.45
C ALA A 213 15.93 -4.87 -8.09
N MET A 214 15.84 -6.10 -8.59
CA MET A 214 14.62 -6.59 -9.24
C MET A 214 13.46 -6.71 -8.25
N TYR A 215 13.70 -7.24 -7.04
CA TYR A 215 12.66 -7.34 -6.03
C TYR A 215 12.23 -6.00 -5.46
N TYR A 216 13.15 -5.07 -5.28
CA TYR A 216 12.81 -3.71 -4.87
C TYR A 216 11.96 -3.00 -5.95
N LEU A 217 12.35 -3.07 -7.22
CA LEU A 217 11.58 -2.51 -8.34
C LEU A 217 10.21 -3.17 -8.47
N PHE A 218 10.13 -4.49 -8.33
CA PHE A 218 8.87 -5.23 -8.37
C PHE A 218 7.94 -4.84 -7.21
N GLY A 219 8.47 -4.70 -5.99
CA GLY A 219 7.72 -4.25 -4.82
C GLY A 219 7.19 -2.83 -4.97
N LEU A 220 8.00 -1.89 -5.49
CA LEU A 220 7.55 -0.53 -5.78
C LEU A 220 6.47 -0.51 -6.88
N GLY A 221 6.62 -1.33 -7.92
CA GLY A 221 5.62 -1.49 -8.97
C GLY A 221 4.29 -2.00 -8.41
N LEU A 222 4.33 -3.02 -7.55
CA LEU A 222 3.15 -3.57 -6.89
C LEU A 222 2.39 -2.51 -6.09
N ILE A 223 3.08 -1.69 -5.29
CA ILE A 223 2.46 -0.60 -4.52
C ILE A 223 1.65 0.34 -5.43
N ARG A 224 2.18 0.67 -6.62
CA ARG A 224 1.51 1.57 -7.58
C ARG A 224 0.34 0.90 -8.28
N LEU A 225 0.47 -0.36 -8.67
CA LEU A 225 -0.58 -1.08 -9.39
C LEU A 225 -1.75 -1.46 -8.46
N PHE A 226 -1.49 -1.64 -7.16
CA PHE A 226 -2.51 -1.97 -6.16
C PHE A 226 -3.42 -0.78 -5.81
N SER A 227 -3.11 0.42 -6.29
CA SER A 227 -4.04 1.56 -6.23
C SER A 227 -5.29 1.36 -7.10
N ILE A 228 -5.32 0.33 -7.96
CA ILE A 228 -6.47 0.00 -8.82
C ILE A 228 -7.19 -1.24 -8.27
N PRO A 229 -8.44 -1.12 -7.74
CA PRO A 229 -9.15 -2.22 -7.07
C PRO A 229 -9.35 -3.47 -7.94
N SER A 230 -9.61 -3.28 -9.23
CA SER A 230 -9.81 -4.37 -10.20
C SER A 230 -8.52 -5.14 -10.52
N PHE A 231 -7.36 -4.48 -10.38
CA PHE A 231 -6.07 -5.13 -10.62
C PHE A 231 -5.70 -6.07 -9.47
N GLU A 232 -5.97 -5.68 -8.23
CA GLU A 232 -5.60 -6.47 -7.06
C GLU A 232 -6.34 -7.80 -7.00
N ALA A 233 -7.66 -7.82 -7.20
CA ALA A 233 -8.46 -9.04 -7.19
C ALA A 233 -7.99 -10.02 -8.28
N SER A 234 -7.74 -9.49 -9.49
CA SER A 234 -7.21 -10.26 -10.62
C SER A 234 -5.82 -10.81 -10.33
N PHE A 235 -4.92 -9.98 -9.79
CA PHE A 235 -3.56 -10.36 -9.45
C PHE A 235 -3.53 -11.42 -8.35
N ARG A 236 -4.37 -11.30 -7.32
CA ARG A 236 -4.51 -12.27 -6.23
C ARG A 236 -5.00 -13.62 -6.74
N LEU A 237 -5.99 -13.64 -7.63
CA LEU A 237 -6.48 -14.86 -8.27
C LEU A 237 -5.36 -15.54 -9.07
N VAL A 238 -4.68 -14.78 -9.94
CA VAL A 238 -3.56 -15.29 -10.75
C VAL A 238 -2.44 -15.83 -9.86
N LEU A 239 -2.06 -15.11 -8.80
CA LEU A 239 -1.01 -15.51 -7.87
C LEU A 239 -1.41 -16.77 -7.10
N THR A 240 -2.65 -16.87 -6.63
CA THR A 240 -3.19 -18.05 -5.93
C THR A 240 -3.13 -19.28 -6.84
N LEU A 241 -3.63 -19.16 -8.09
CA LEU A 241 -3.60 -20.24 -9.07
C LEU A 241 -2.15 -20.65 -9.39
N LEU A 242 -1.27 -19.68 -9.59
CA LEU A 242 0.14 -19.90 -9.89
C LEU A 242 0.85 -20.63 -8.74
N LEU A 243 0.63 -20.22 -7.48
CA LEU A 243 1.18 -20.89 -6.30
C LEU A 243 0.67 -22.33 -6.16
N LEU A 244 -0.60 -22.55 -6.46
CA LEU A 244 -1.22 -23.87 -6.38
C LEU A 244 -0.63 -24.81 -7.46
N VAL A 245 -0.49 -24.33 -8.71
CA VAL A 245 0.18 -25.08 -9.79
C VAL A 245 1.65 -25.35 -9.45
N LEU A 246 2.40 -24.36 -8.99
CA LEU A 246 3.80 -24.52 -8.60
C LEU A 246 3.97 -25.47 -7.39
N GLY A 247 3.06 -25.39 -6.42
CA GLY A 247 3.02 -26.28 -5.25
C GLY A 247 2.75 -27.73 -5.64
N ILE A 248 1.71 -27.99 -6.42
CA ILE A 248 1.36 -29.33 -6.90
C ILE A 248 2.47 -29.92 -7.75
N THR A 249 3.06 -29.14 -8.67
CA THR A 249 4.15 -29.61 -9.51
C THR A 249 5.38 -30.00 -8.67
N GLN A 250 5.72 -29.26 -7.61
CA GLN A 250 6.80 -29.62 -6.69
C GLN A 250 6.51 -30.91 -5.90
N ILE A 251 5.26 -31.11 -5.45
CA ILE A 251 4.85 -32.34 -4.75
C ILE A 251 4.93 -33.55 -5.68
N GLU A 252 4.44 -33.40 -6.91
CA GLU A 252 4.49 -34.45 -7.92
C GLU A 252 5.94 -34.77 -8.32
N ASP A 253 6.78 -33.75 -8.45
CA ASP A 253 8.21 -33.92 -8.73
C ASP A 253 8.92 -34.64 -7.56
N ALA A 254 8.57 -34.35 -6.31
CA ALA A 254 9.07 -35.08 -5.14
C ALA A 254 8.66 -36.57 -5.15
N ARG A 255 7.39 -36.87 -5.49
CA ARG A 255 6.89 -38.25 -5.61
C ARG A 255 7.60 -39.03 -6.72
N ARG A 256 7.83 -38.41 -7.88
CA ARG A 256 8.57 -39.03 -9.00
C ARG A 256 10.02 -39.31 -8.63
N LEU A 257 10.67 -38.37 -7.95
CA LEU A 257 12.02 -38.53 -7.45
C LEU A 257 12.16 -39.66 -6.42
N GLN A 258 11.18 -39.83 -5.53
CA GLN A 258 11.14 -40.95 -4.59
C GLN A 258 11.07 -42.31 -5.29
N ARG A 259 10.40 -42.38 -6.45
CA ARG A 259 10.26 -43.61 -7.24
C ARG A 259 11.44 -43.88 -8.18
N GLY A 260 12.54 -43.12 -8.07
CA GLY A 260 13.70 -43.24 -8.97
C GLY A 260 13.46 -42.65 -10.37
N GLY A 261 12.37 -41.89 -10.56
CA GLY A 261 12.05 -41.23 -11.82
C GLY A 261 12.87 -39.95 -12.07
N ILE A 262 12.80 -39.47 -13.31
CA ILE A 262 13.46 -38.22 -13.75
C ILE A 262 12.64 -37.02 -13.25
N SER A 263 13.32 -35.94 -12.85
CA SER A 263 12.63 -34.72 -12.39
C SER A 263 11.81 -34.08 -13.51
N LEU A 264 10.58 -33.67 -13.21
CA LEU A 264 9.74 -32.83 -14.09
C LEU A 264 10.40 -31.48 -14.36
N PHE A 265 11.06 -30.89 -13.36
CA PHE A 265 11.88 -29.68 -13.53
C PHE A 265 13.25 -30.01 -14.14
N LYS A 266 13.27 -30.42 -15.41
CA LYS A 266 14.50 -30.43 -16.20
C LYS A 266 14.81 -29.00 -16.60
N ALA A 267 15.48 -28.26 -15.72
CA ALA A 267 15.99 -26.91 -16.00
C ALA A 267 17.14 -26.91 -17.03
N GLU A 268 17.25 -27.90 -17.91
CA GLU A 268 18.30 -28.00 -18.93
C GLU A 268 18.26 -26.81 -19.90
N TRP A 269 17.07 -26.31 -20.24
CA TRP A 269 16.93 -25.12 -21.10
C TRP A 269 17.38 -23.84 -20.38
N ALA A 270 16.99 -23.66 -19.12
CA ALA A 270 17.42 -22.52 -18.31
C ALA A 270 18.93 -22.58 -18.04
N LEU A 271 19.47 -23.75 -17.68
CA LEU A 271 20.91 -24.00 -17.49
C LEU A 271 21.71 -23.81 -18.78
N GLY A 272 21.17 -24.19 -19.93
CA GLY A 272 21.77 -23.93 -21.24
C GLY A 272 21.86 -22.43 -21.56
N TYR A 273 20.78 -21.68 -21.27
CA TYR A 273 20.77 -20.23 -21.40
C TYR A 273 21.75 -19.56 -20.42
N PHE A 274 21.81 -20.05 -19.17
CA PHE A 274 22.77 -19.59 -18.17
C PHE A 274 24.21 -19.84 -18.61
N LYS A 275 24.54 -21.04 -19.12
CA LYS A 275 25.88 -21.36 -19.63
C LYS A 275 26.28 -20.41 -20.76
N LYS A 276 25.39 -20.18 -21.72
CA LYS A 276 25.65 -19.30 -22.87
C LYS A 276 25.78 -17.83 -22.46
N SER A 277 25.00 -17.38 -21.49
CA SER A 277 25.11 -16.01 -20.94
C SER A 277 26.38 -15.79 -20.11
N LEU A 278 26.94 -16.86 -19.53
CA LEU A 278 28.20 -16.83 -18.79
C LEU A 278 29.43 -16.94 -19.70
N GLU A 279 29.30 -17.34 -20.96
CA GLU A 279 30.43 -17.47 -21.89
C GLU A 279 31.09 -16.12 -22.19
N GLY A 280 30.29 -15.05 -22.33
CA GLY A 280 30.78 -13.67 -22.37
C GLY A 280 31.17 -13.22 -20.97
N HIS A 281 32.44 -12.87 -20.77
CA HIS A 281 33.09 -12.48 -19.50
C HIS A 281 32.53 -11.20 -18.83
N SER A 282 31.24 -10.92 -18.96
CA SER A 282 30.62 -9.71 -18.46
C SER A 282 30.13 -9.90 -17.04
N ILE A 283 30.60 -9.05 -16.15
CA ILE A 283 30.12 -8.94 -14.77
C ILE A 283 28.61 -8.67 -14.74
N PHE A 284 28.09 -8.02 -15.79
CA PHE A 284 26.67 -7.77 -15.99
C PHE A 284 25.83 -9.06 -16.13
N SER A 285 26.41 -10.15 -16.65
CA SER A 285 25.72 -11.43 -16.77
C SER A 285 25.28 -11.96 -15.40
N TYR A 286 26.12 -11.83 -14.36
CA TYR A 286 25.75 -12.27 -13.01
C TYR A 286 24.58 -11.47 -12.43
N PHE A 287 24.55 -10.16 -12.67
CA PHE A 287 23.44 -9.30 -12.29
C PHE A 287 22.15 -9.70 -13.00
N LEU A 288 22.20 -9.89 -14.33
CA LEU A 288 21.03 -10.25 -15.11
C LEU A 288 20.47 -11.62 -14.72
N ILE A 289 21.37 -12.58 -14.42
CA ILE A 289 21.00 -13.91 -13.91
C ILE A 289 20.28 -13.79 -12.56
N GLY A 290 20.79 -12.97 -11.64
CA GLY A 290 20.12 -12.69 -10.36
C GLY A 290 18.74 -12.05 -10.55
N ALA A 291 18.64 -11.04 -11.41
CA ALA A 291 17.39 -10.35 -11.69
C ALA A 291 16.33 -11.27 -12.33
N LEU A 292 16.71 -12.06 -13.34
CA LEU A 292 15.79 -12.98 -14.01
C LEU A 292 15.34 -14.11 -13.08
N PHE A 293 16.25 -14.62 -12.25
CA PHE A 293 15.90 -15.60 -11.23
C PHE A 293 14.89 -15.04 -10.21
N SER A 294 15.07 -13.79 -9.80
CA SER A 294 14.11 -13.09 -8.96
C SER A 294 12.72 -13.04 -9.61
N LEU A 295 12.60 -12.69 -10.89
CA LEU A 295 11.32 -12.67 -11.59
C LEU A 295 10.61 -14.03 -11.59
N VAL A 296 11.34 -15.12 -11.82
CA VAL A 296 10.77 -16.48 -11.80
C VAL A 296 10.28 -16.85 -10.39
N LYS A 297 10.98 -16.40 -9.36
CA LYS A 297 10.63 -16.66 -7.95
C LYS A 297 9.66 -15.62 -7.36
N ALA A 298 9.40 -14.53 -8.09
CA ALA A 298 8.56 -13.43 -7.65
C ALA A 298 7.16 -13.85 -7.19
N PRO A 299 6.49 -14.88 -7.74
CA PRO A 299 5.19 -15.33 -7.21
C PRO A 299 5.28 -15.85 -5.77
N CYS A 300 6.33 -16.62 -5.46
CA CYS A 300 6.52 -17.25 -4.14
C CYS A 300 6.89 -16.23 -3.07
N VAL A 301 7.65 -15.19 -3.44
CA VAL A 301 8.02 -14.09 -2.53
C VAL A 301 6.94 -12.99 -2.53
N GLY A 302 6.19 -12.87 -3.64
CA GLY A 302 5.14 -11.90 -3.88
C GLY A 302 3.96 -12.05 -2.92
N ALA A 303 3.61 -13.27 -2.55
CA ALA A 303 2.65 -13.54 -1.47
C ALA A 303 3.04 -12.84 -0.15
N VAL A 304 4.31 -12.94 0.22
CA VAL A 304 4.84 -12.30 1.43
C VAL A 304 4.87 -10.78 1.26
N TYR A 305 5.18 -10.27 0.05
CA TYR A 305 5.05 -8.85 -0.24
C TYR A 305 3.63 -8.32 -0.07
N ILE A 306 2.60 -9.07 -0.51
CA ILE A 306 1.20 -8.67 -0.33
C ILE A 306 0.86 -8.57 1.16
N ALA A 307 1.23 -9.57 1.97
CA ALA A 307 1.00 -9.55 3.41
C ALA A 307 1.73 -8.36 4.08
N ILE A 308 2.99 -8.12 3.72
CA ILE A 308 3.77 -6.99 4.25
C ILE A 308 3.14 -5.65 3.84
N ILE A 309 2.71 -5.51 2.58
CA ILE A 309 2.02 -4.32 2.10
C ILE A 309 0.69 -4.13 2.86
N GLY A 310 -0.07 -5.19 3.12
CA GLY A 310 -1.29 -5.14 3.93
C GLY A 310 -1.03 -4.66 5.36
N ILE A 311 0.05 -5.13 5.98
CA ILE A 311 0.46 -4.68 7.33
C ILE A 311 0.92 -3.22 7.31
N ILE A 312 1.74 -2.81 6.34
CA ILE A 312 2.21 -1.43 6.18
C ILE A 312 1.03 -0.47 5.98
N GLN A 313 0.01 -0.90 5.23
CA GLN A 313 -1.23 -0.16 5.05
C GLN A 313 -2.04 -0.06 6.34
N SER A 314 -2.12 -1.15 7.11
CA SER A 314 -2.91 -1.20 8.34
C SER A 314 -2.40 -0.29 9.47
N GLN A 315 -1.11 0.03 9.47
CA GLN A 315 -0.42 0.74 10.55
C GLN A 315 -0.02 2.18 10.17
N GLY A 316 -0.58 2.73 9.08
CA GLY A 316 -0.35 4.12 8.69
C GLY A 316 1.08 4.45 8.21
N TYR A 317 1.94 3.45 8.02
CA TYR A 317 3.36 3.63 7.67
C TYR A 317 3.64 3.81 6.18
N ALA A 318 2.67 4.24 5.38
CA ALA A 318 2.84 4.18 3.92
C ALA A 318 3.90 5.15 3.36
N SER A 319 4.21 6.25 4.05
CA SER A 319 5.38 7.09 3.73
C SER A 319 6.70 6.33 3.93
N SER A 320 6.72 5.34 4.83
CA SER A 320 7.84 4.45 5.15
C SER A 320 7.77 3.11 4.41
N GLY A 321 6.76 2.85 3.56
CA GLY A 321 6.59 1.55 2.88
C GLY A 321 7.79 1.16 2.02
N ALA A 322 8.44 2.13 1.37
CA ALA A 322 9.69 1.94 0.64
C ALA A 322 10.85 1.49 1.55
N VAL A 323 10.91 2.01 2.78
CA VAL A 323 11.95 1.64 3.78
C VAL A 323 11.73 0.21 4.27
N TYR A 324 10.49 -0.16 4.57
CA TYR A 324 10.16 -1.54 4.97
C TYR A 324 10.41 -2.55 3.84
N LEU A 325 10.09 -2.20 2.60
CA LEU A 325 10.48 -2.99 1.42
C LEU A 325 11.99 -3.15 1.34
N LEU A 326 12.75 -2.08 1.59
CA LEU A 326 14.20 -2.12 1.57
C LEU A 326 14.77 -3.05 2.66
N LEU A 327 14.24 -2.97 3.88
CA LEU A 327 14.63 -3.85 5.00
C LEU A 327 14.30 -5.32 4.71
N TYR A 328 13.11 -5.60 4.17
CA TYR A 328 12.73 -6.95 3.76
C TYR A 328 13.69 -7.51 2.70
N ASN A 329 13.94 -6.72 1.65
CA ASN A 329 14.86 -7.10 0.56
C ASN A 329 16.28 -7.35 1.07
N LEU A 330 16.73 -6.55 2.04
CA LEU A 330 18.02 -6.75 2.70
C LEU A 330 18.06 -8.08 3.46
N GLY A 331 16.98 -8.41 4.18
CA GLY A 331 16.79 -9.72 4.83
C GLY A 331 16.84 -10.88 3.83
N VAL A 332 16.19 -10.76 2.67
CA VAL A 332 16.19 -11.80 1.62
C VAL A 332 17.58 -12.05 1.05
N VAL A 333 18.40 -11.01 0.90
CA VAL A 333 19.73 -11.09 0.28
C VAL A 333 20.81 -11.57 1.26
N LEU A 334 20.60 -11.36 2.56
CA LEU A 334 21.55 -11.70 3.62
C LEU A 334 21.99 -13.18 3.62
N PRO A 335 21.10 -14.18 3.54
CA PRO A 335 21.47 -15.60 3.48
C PRO A 335 22.32 -15.94 2.25
N VAL A 336 22.09 -15.24 1.14
CA VAL A 336 22.80 -15.41 -0.14
C VAL A 336 24.23 -14.92 -0.01
N LEU A 337 24.40 -13.72 0.54
CA LEU A 337 25.70 -13.13 0.81
C LEU A 337 26.47 -13.98 1.82
N PHE A 338 25.81 -14.41 2.90
CA PHE A 338 26.42 -15.25 3.92
C PHE A 338 26.91 -16.58 3.36
N LEU A 339 26.06 -17.31 2.63
CA LEU A 339 26.44 -18.57 2.00
C LEU A 339 27.54 -18.38 0.95
N GLY A 340 27.44 -17.34 0.12
CA GLY A 340 28.42 -17.03 -0.91
C GLY A 340 29.80 -16.71 -0.32
N MET A 341 29.84 -15.97 0.80
CA MET A 341 31.07 -15.68 1.53
C MET A 341 31.69 -16.94 2.14
N ILE A 342 30.89 -17.83 2.71
CA ILE A 342 31.37 -19.12 3.25
C ILE A 342 32.03 -19.96 2.14
N ILE A 343 31.41 -20.04 0.97
CA ILE A 343 31.98 -20.76 -0.18
C ILE A 343 33.28 -20.08 -0.64
N ALA A 344 33.34 -18.75 -0.64
CA ALA A 344 34.55 -18.01 -0.99
C ALA A 344 35.71 -18.20 0.00
N LEU A 345 35.42 -18.41 1.28
CA LEU A 345 36.43 -18.65 2.30
C LEU A 345 37.06 -20.04 2.20
N GLY A 346 36.39 -21.03 1.56
CA GLY A 346 37.00 -22.30 1.19
C GLY A 346 36.23 -23.55 1.62
N MET A 347 34.95 -23.45 1.98
CA MET A 347 34.12 -24.65 2.06
C MET A 347 33.92 -25.24 0.66
N SER A 348 34.13 -26.55 0.51
CA SER A 348 33.89 -27.24 -0.75
C SER A 348 32.39 -27.16 -1.11
N PRO A 349 32.02 -26.59 -2.28
CA PRO A 349 30.64 -26.53 -2.75
C PRO A 349 29.97 -27.92 -2.79
N ASP A 350 30.79 -28.96 -2.97
CA ASP A 350 30.37 -30.36 -3.03
C ASP A 350 29.63 -30.84 -1.78
N GLN A 351 29.97 -30.36 -0.58
CA GLN A 351 29.25 -30.77 0.64
C GLN A 351 27.82 -30.24 0.67
N VAL A 352 27.64 -28.98 0.25
CA VAL A 352 26.31 -28.35 0.16
C VAL A 352 25.50 -29.00 -0.96
N ASP A 353 26.15 -29.30 -2.09
CA ASP A 353 25.49 -29.97 -3.20
C ASP A 353 25.09 -31.41 -2.86
N LYS A 354 25.93 -32.14 -2.11
CA LYS A 354 25.64 -33.49 -1.63
C LYS A 354 24.49 -33.50 -0.62
N PHE A 355 24.51 -32.60 0.37
CA PHE A 355 23.37 -32.45 1.30
C PHE A 355 22.06 -32.14 0.56
N ARG A 356 22.12 -31.25 -0.44
CA ARG A 356 20.98 -30.91 -1.31
C ARG A 356 20.52 -32.11 -2.14
N HIS A 357 21.45 -32.87 -2.70
CA HIS A 357 21.14 -34.03 -3.52
C HIS A 357 20.47 -35.14 -2.69
N ASP A 358 20.99 -35.40 -1.49
CA ASP A 358 20.47 -36.43 -0.59
C ASP A 358 19.07 -36.06 -0.05
N HIS A 359 18.83 -34.77 0.20
CA HIS A 359 17.54 -34.27 0.70
C HIS A 359 16.65 -33.66 -0.38
N ARG A 360 16.97 -33.83 -1.68
CA ARG A 360 16.24 -33.18 -2.80
C ARG A 360 14.75 -33.47 -2.78
N VAL A 361 14.38 -34.69 -2.37
CA VAL A 361 12.99 -35.12 -2.23
C VAL A 361 12.29 -34.34 -1.12
N ALA A 362 12.88 -34.34 0.09
CA ALA A 362 12.31 -33.68 1.26
C ALA A 362 12.18 -32.18 1.01
N ILE A 363 13.20 -31.56 0.42
CA ILE A 363 13.23 -30.14 0.05
C ILE A 363 12.07 -29.79 -0.91
N ARG A 364 11.86 -30.59 -1.97
CA ARG A 364 10.77 -30.35 -2.94
C ARG A 364 9.40 -30.59 -2.32
N LEU A 365 9.28 -31.61 -1.48
CA LEU A 365 8.03 -31.91 -0.78
C LEU A 365 7.66 -30.77 0.20
N VAL A 366 8.58 -30.33 1.06
CA VAL A 366 8.35 -29.24 2.01
C VAL A 366 8.02 -27.95 1.28
N THR A 367 8.77 -27.61 0.21
CA THR A 367 8.49 -26.41 -0.59
C THR A 367 7.14 -26.51 -1.30
N GLY A 368 6.78 -27.67 -1.83
CA GLY A 368 5.49 -27.87 -2.48
C GLY A 368 4.31 -27.78 -1.50
N LEU A 369 4.45 -28.36 -0.30
CA LEU A 369 3.45 -28.28 0.76
C LEU A 369 3.27 -26.85 1.27
N THR A 370 4.36 -26.12 1.52
CA THR A 370 4.27 -24.71 1.97
C THR A 370 3.60 -23.83 0.93
N LEU A 371 3.96 -23.96 -0.36
CA LEU A 371 3.31 -23.20 -1.44
C LEU A 371 1.82 -23.54 -1.59
N THR A 372 1.48 -24.83 -1.53
CA THR A 372 0.08 -25.28 -1.61
C THR A 372 -0.73 -24.82 -0.39
N GLY A 373 -0.13 -24.75 0.80
CA GLY A 373 -0.76 -24.24 2.01
C GLY A 373 -0.89 -22.71 2.06
N LEU A 374 0.06 -21.97 1.45
CA LEU A 374 -0.01 -20.51 1.32
C LEU A 374 -1.14 -20.06 0.38
N ALA A 375 -1.43 -20.82 -0.67
CA ALA A 375 -2.49 -20.49 -1.64
C ALA A 375 -3.88 -20.23 -0.98
N PRO A 376 -4.45 -21.15 -0.17
CA PRO A 376 -5.72 -20.89 0.50
C PRO A 376 -5.64 -19.78 1.56
N LEU A 377 -4.50 -19.60 2.24
CA LEU A 377 -4.33 -18.50 3.21
C LEU A 377 -4.44 -17.13 2.53
N ILE A 378 -3.84 -16.98 1.34
CA ILE A 378 -3.91 -15.76 0.53
C ILE A 378 -5.32 -15.55 -0.04
N TRP A 379 -5.96 -16.64 -0.49
CA TRP A 379 -7.34 -16.59 -0.99
C TRP A 379 -8.33 -16.13 0.08
N TRP A 380 -8.21 -16.70 1.28
CA TRP A 380 -9.07 -16.40 2.42
C TRP A 380 -8.70 -15.10 3.14
N GLN A 381 -7.63 -14.42 2.70
CA GLN A 381 -7.13 -13.17 3.26
C GLN A 381 -6.87 -13.22 4.78
N ILE A 382 -6.45 -14.39 5.27
CA ILE A 382 -6.04 -14.56 6.67
C ILE A 382 -4.66 -13.90 6.89
N LEU A 383 -3.91 -13.64 5.81
CA LEU A 383 -2.61 -12.98 5.77
C LEU A 383 -2.69 -11.56 5.23
#